data_AF-A0A2S7USK0-F1
#
_entry.id   AF-A0A2S7USK0-F1
#
_cell.length_a   1.000
_cell.length_b   1.000
_cell.length_c   1.000
_cell.angle_alpha   90.00
_cell.angle_beta   90.00
_cell.angle_gamma   90.00
#
_symmetry.space_group_name_H-M   'P 1'
#
loop_
_entity.id
_entity.type
_entity.pdbx_description
1 polymer ?
#
loop_
_entity_poly.entity_id
_entity_poly.type
_entity_poly.pdbx_seq_one_letter_code
_entity_poly.pdbx_strand_id
1 'polypeptide(L)'
;MFKLIGLFICIASIAVVMKAGGGFNMYLDLPTLLLLFGITLAGTIVGYGKQTIYYFMLAGKKQIPSKDLLPALNFFNYISRLTLYSGICAFFISAVVVLVNFTDVKMLGPAIAITLLNIIYGLIFSFIIIQPIKHGILLNRLNVDSSTEKQGK
;
A
#
# COMPACT_ATOMS: atom_id res chain seq x y z
N MET A 1 18.80 9.39 -1.04
CA MET A 1 19.07 9.35 0.41
C MET A 1 17.85 9.80 1.22
N PHE A 2 17.30 11.01 1.02
CA PHE A 2 16.14 11.52 1.77
C PHE A 2 14.87 10.65 1.78
N LYS A 3 14.52 9.99 0.66
CA LYS A 3 13.37 9.07 0.60
C LYS A 3 13.48 7.90 1.58
N LEU A 4 14.69 7.35 1.71
CA LEU A 4 14.97 6.22 2.59
C LEU A 4 14.93 6.64 4.06
N ILE A 5 15.41 7.86 4.35
CA ILE A 5 15.33 8.46 5.69
C ILE A 5 13.87 8.66 6.09
N GLY A 6 13.04 9.23 5.22
CA GLY A 6 11.61 9.39 5.50
C GLY A 6 10.88 8.07 5.72
N LEU A 7 11.19 7.05 4.91
CA LEU A 7 10.66 5.70 5.09
C LEU A 7 11.05 5.11 6.46
N PHE A 8 12.31 5.27 6.86
CA PHE A 8 12.80 4.77 8.14
C PHE A 8 12.13 5.48 9.33
N ILE A 9 11.97 6.80 9.27
CA ILE A 9 11.26 7.58 10.30
C ILE A 9 9.81 7.08 10.44
N CYS A 10 9.13 6.86 9.32
CA CYS A 10 7.76 6.36 9.32
C CYS A 10 7.67 4.97 9.99
N ILE A 11 8.48 4.00 9.55
CA ILE A 11 8.51 2.65 10.12
C ILE A 11 8.89 2.68 11.61
N ALA A 12 9.89 3.48 11.99
CA ALA A 12 10.32 3.61 13.38
C ALA A 12 9.21 4.20 14.26
N SER A 13 8.49 5.23 13.80
CA SER A 13 7.37 5.81 14.54
C SER A 13 6.24 4.81 14.81
N ILE A 14 5.90 4.00 13.80
CA ILE A 14 4.89 2.94 13.93
C ILE A 14 5.37 1.87 14.91
N ALA A 15 6.63 1.45 14.81
CA ALA A 15 7.21 0.45 15.70
C ALA A 15 7.22 0.90 17.17
N VAL A 16 7.50 2.18 17.44
CA VAL A 16 7.45 2.75 18.80
C VAL A 16 6.04 2.66 19.37
N VAL A 17 5.02 3.06 18.59
CA VAL A 17 3.62 2.99 19.02
C VAL A 17 3.20 1.54 19.26
N MET A 18 3.56 0.61 18.37
CA MET A 18 3.23 -0.81 18.52
C MET A 18 3.87 -1.43 19.76
N LYS A 19 5.11 -1.05 20.08
CA LYS A 19 5.78 -1.51 21.29
C LYS A 19 5.12 -0.96 22.56
N ALA A 20 4.73 0.30 22.56
CA ALA A 20 4.05 0.92 23.70
C ALA A 20 2.62 0.37 23.92
N GLY A 21 1.95 -0.05 22.84
CA GLY A 21 0.54 -0.48 22.87
C GLY A 21 0.27 -1.90 23.38
N GLY A 22 1.30 -2.71 23.65
CA GLY A 22 1.14 -4.11 24.09
C GLY A 22 1.99 -5.12 23.31
N GLY A 23 2.79 -4.66 22.34
CA GLY A 23 3.72 -5.48 21.58
C GLY A 23 3.27 -5.71 20.13
N PHE A 24 4.20 -6.12 19.28
CA PHE A 24 3.96 -6.23 17.83
C PHE A 24 2.91 -7.29 17.46
N ASN A 25 2.84 -8.39 18.20
CA ASN A 25 1.97 -9.52 17.87
C ASN A 25 0.47 -9.18 17.86
N MET A 26 0.03 -8.18 18.61
CA MET A 26 -1.38 -7.76 18.61
C MET A 26 -1.81 -7.04 17.32
N TYR A 27 -0.84 -6.57 16.53
CA TYR A 27 -1.05 -5.86 15.26
C TYR A 27 -0.71 -6.74 14.05
N LEU A 28 -0.57 -8.05 14.23
CA LEU A 28 -0.34 -8.98 13.15
C LEU A 28 -1.50 -9.96 13.06
N ASP A 29 -2.43 -9.65 12.17
CA ASP A 29 -3.51 -10.56 11.79
C ASP A 29 -3.24 -11.11 10.39
N LEU A 30 -2.70 -12.33 10.33
CA LEU A 30 -2.33 -12.97 9.07
C LEU A 30 -3.51 -13.17 8.11
N PRO A 31 -4.71 -13.61 8.56
CA PRO A 31 -5.88 -13.73 7.69
C PRO A 31 -6.25 -12.40 7.01
N THR A 32 -6.25 -11.30 7.75
CA THR A 32 -6.53 -9.97 7.22
C THR A 32 -5.48 -9.53 6.22
N LEU A 33 -4.19 -9.73 6.52
CA LEU A 33 -3.10 -9.38 5.61
C LEU A 33 -3.21 -10.17 4.30
N LEU A 34 -3.55 -11.45 4.36
CA LEU A 34 -3.78 -12.29 3.19
C LEU A 34 -4.98 -11.82 2.37
N LEU A 35 -6.07 -11.41 3.02
CA LEU A 35 -7.25 -10.87 2.34
C LEU A 35 -6.91 -9.57 1.61
N LEU A 36 -6.21 -8.65 2.26
CA LEU A 36 -5.82 -7.37 1.67
C LEU A 36 -4.86 -7.55 0.48
N PHE A 37 -3.87 -8.43 0.65
CA PHE A 37 -2.91 -8.76 -0.40
C PHE A 37 -3.59 -9.48 -1.56
N GLY A 38 -4.49 -10.42 -1.25
CA GLY A 38 -5.28 -11.17 -2.23
C GLY A 38 -6.16 -10.26 -3.08
N ILE A 39 -6.93 -9.35 -2.47
CA ILE A 39 -7.77 -8.40 -3.22
C ILE A 39 -6.91 -7.44 -4.04
N THR A 40 -5.80 -6.95 -3.48
CA THR A 40 -4.91 -6.03 -4.20
C THR A 40 -4.28 -6.73 -5.41
N LEU A 41 -3.69 -7.92 -5.24
CA LEU A 41 -3.11 -8.67 -6.35
C LEU A 41 -4.16 -9.07 -7.38
N ALA A 42 -5.27 -9.68 -6.94
CA ALA A 42 -6.33 -10.11 -7.86
C ALA A 42 -6.89 -8.92 -8.64
N GLY A 43 -7.20 -7.81 -7.98
CA GLY A 43 -7.72 -6.62 -8.65
C GLY A 43 -6.71 -6.00 -9.63
N THR A 44 -5.41 -6.04 -9.33
CA THR A 44 -4.39 -5.61 -10.31
C THR A 44 -4.34 -6.50 -11.54
N ILE A 45 -4.39 -7.82 -11.35
CA ILE A 45 -4.40 -8.79 -12.45
C ILE A 45 -5.68 -8.66 -13.27
N VAL A 46 -6.83 -8.46 -12.64
CA VAL A 46 -8.10 -8.21 -13.34
C VAL A 46 -8.06 -6.90 -14.13
N GLY A 47 -7.52 -5.83 -13.54
CA GLY A 47 -7.48 -4.52 -14.19
C GLY A 47 -6.46 -4.38 -15.32
N TYR A 48 -5.29 -5.02 -15.19
CA TYR A 48 -4.15 -4.82 -16.09
C TYR A 48 -3.65 -6.11 -16.77
N GLY A 49 -4.17 -7.28 -16.40
CA GLY A 49 -3.80 -8.57 -16.97
C GLY A 49 -2.29 -8.83 -16.90
N LYS A 50 -1.73 -9.33 -18.00
CA LYS A 50 -0.28 -9.61 -18.14
C LYS A 50 0.58 -8.35 -18.01
N GLN A 51 0.03 -7.16 -18.24
CA GLN A 51 0.79 -5.90 -18.13
C GLN A 51 1.17 -5.57 -16.67
N THR A 52 0.49 -6.19 -15.69
CA THR A 52 0.82 -6.06 -14.27
C THR A 52 2.30 -6.30 -14.01
N ILE A 53 2.87 -7.38 -14.55
CA ILE A 53 4.29 -7.72 -14.38
C ILE A 53 5.18 -6.65 -15.03
N TYR A 54 4.81 -6.20 -16.23
CA TYR A 54 5.56 -5.17 -16.95
C TYR A 54 5.69 -3.87 -16.15
N TYR A 55 4.57 -3.36 -15.61
CA TYR A 55 4.60 -2.11 -14.83
C TYR A 55 5.34 -2.26 -13.50
N PHE A 56 5.29 -3.42 -12.85
CA PHE A 56 6.14 -3.69 -11.68
C PHE A 56 7.63 -3.66 -12.03
N MET A 57 8.04 -4.25 -13.16
CA MET A 57 9.44 -4.21 -13.61
C MET A 57 9.92 -2.79 -13.93
N LEU A 58 9.04 -1.92 -14.42
CA LEU A 58 9.37 -0.53 -14.72
C LEU A 58 9.64 0.31 -13.46
N ALA A 59 9.07 -0.04 -12.30
CA ALA A 59 9.28 0.71 -11.06
C ALA A 59 10.75 0.78 -10.62
N GLY A 60 11.56 -0.23 -10.94
CA GLY A 60 12.99 -0.26 -10.63
C GLY A 60 13.89 0.40 -11.66
N LYS A 61 13.35 0.88 -12.79
CA LYS A 61 14.16 1.45 -13.88
C LYS A 61 14.41 2.93 -13.64
N LYS A 62 15.67 3.38 -13.86
CA LYS A 62 16.06 4.79 -13.78
C LYS A 62 15.39 5.63 -14.88
N GLN A 63 15.31 5.08 -16.08
CA GLN A 63 14.66 5.68 -17.23
C GLN A 63 13.56 4.73 -17.70
N ILE A 64 12.35 5.26 -17.82
CA ILE A 64 11.19 4.56 -18.40
C ILE A 64 10.98 5.18 -19.80
N PRO A 65 10.42 4.48 -20.79
CA PRO A 65 10.08 5.09 -22.10
C PRO A 65 8.88 6.04 -21.98
N SER A 66 8.90 7.23 -22.60
CA SER A 66 7.86 8.28 -22.39
C SER A 66 6.44 7.80 -22.62
N LYS A 67 6.23 6.92 -23.61
CA LYS A 67 4.94 6.26 -23.87
C LYS A 67 4.39 5.43 -22.70
N ASP A 68 5.26 4.88 -21.85
CA ASP A 68 4.89 3.99 -20.74
C ASP A 68 4.78 4.72 -19.40
N LEU A 69 5.10 6.02 -19.35
CA LEU A 69 5.09 6.80 -18.11
C LEU A 69 3.70 6.91 -17.49
N LEU A 70 2.74 7.44 -18.26
CA LEU A 70 1.38 7.66 -17.79
C LEU A 70 0.69 6.33 -17.46
N PRO A 71 0.77 5.27 -18.28
CA PRO A 71 0.25 3.96 -17.93
C PRO A 71 0.84 3.41 -16.62
N ALA A 72 2.16 3.52 -16.41
CA ALA A 72 2.79 3.08 -15.18
C ALA A 72 2.33 3.90 -13.96
N LEU A 73 2.23 5.22 -14.07
CA LEU A 73 1.72 6.07 -12.98
C LEU A 73 0.26 5.75 -12.64
N ASN A 74 -0.58 5.53 -13.66
CA ASN A 74 -1.97 5.11 -13.48
C ASN A 74 -2.06 3.74 -12.82
N PHE A 75 -1.20 2.81 -13.20
CA PHE A 75 -1.07 1.51 -12.55
C PHE A 75 -0.77 1.64 -11.05
N PHE A 76 0.26 2.38 -10.65
CA PHE A 76 0.56 2.55 -9.21
C PHE A 76 -0.52 3.35 -8.46
N ASN A 77 -1.17 4.32 -9.10
CA ASN A 77 -2.34 4.98 -8.54
C ASN A 77 -3.51 4.00 -8.33
N TYR A 78 -3.75 3.11 -9.29
CA TYR A 78 -4.77 2.09 -9.20
C TYR A 78 -4.49 1.14 -8.05
N ILE A 79 -3.26 0.61 -7.91
CA ILE A 79 -2.87 -0.24 -6.77
C ILE A 79 -3.11 0.50 -5.45
N SER A 80 -2.64 1.74 -5.34
CA SER A 80 -2.77 2.54 -4.11
C SER A 80 -4.23 2.71 -3.67
N ARG A 81 -5.13 2.99 -4.62
CA ARG A 81 -6.56 3.12 -4.35
C ARG A 81 -7.22 1.78 -4.06
N LEU A 82 -6.88 0.75 -4.84
CA LEU A 82 -7.40 -0.60 -4.67
C LEU A 82 -7.06 -1.16 -3.28
N THR A 83 -5.84 -0.95 -2.80
CA THR A 83 -5.42 -1.34 -1.45
C THR A 83 -6.17 -0.60 -0.34
N LEU A 84 -6.49 0.67 -0.55
CA LEU A 84 -7.31 1.41 0.41
C LEU A 84 -8.75 0.89 0.41
N TYR A 85 -9.32 0.70 -0.78
CA TYR A 85 -10.69 0.20 -0.93
C TYR A 85 -10.84 -1.22 -0.39
N SER A 86 -9.83 -2.08 -0.57
CA SER A 86 -9.84 -3.42 0.00
C SER A 86 -9.82 -3.39 1.53
N GLY A 87 -9.06 -2.47 2.14
CA GLY A 87 -9.09 -2.25 3.60
C GLY A 87 -10.48 -1.82 4.09
N ILE A 88 -11.16 -0.94 3.36
CA ILE A 88 -12.54 -0.51 3.69
C ILE A 88 -13.53 -1.67 3.53
N CYS A 89 -13.44 -2.46 2.45
CA CYS A 89 -14.27 -3.64 2.28
C CYS A 89 -14.03 -4.67 3.40
N ALA A 90 -12.77 -4.91 3.75
CA ALA A 90 -12.38 -5.85 4.80
C ALA A 90 -12.87 -5.41 6.20
N PHE A 91 -12.85 -4.09 6.45
CA PHE A 91 -13.45 -3.50 7.64
C PHE A 91 -14.93 -3.85 7.74
N PHE A 92 -15.71 -3.67 6.67
CA PHE A 92 -17.14 -4.00 6.70
C PHE A 92 -17.41 -5.49 6.85
N ILE A 93 -16.61 -6.35 6.21
CA ILE A 93 -16.71 -7.81 6.39
C ILE A 93 -16.44 -8.18 7.86
N SER A 94 -15.44 -7.56 8.48
CA SER A 94 -15.08 -7.81 9.88
C SER A 94 -16.11 -7.21 10.86
N ALA A 95 -16.73 -6.09 10.51
CA ALA A 95 -17.82 -5.51 11.30
C ALA A 95 -19.01 -6.47 11.41
N VAL A 96 -19.29 -7.27 10.37
CA VAL A 96 -20.30 -8.34 10.46
C VAL A 96 -19.93 -9.37 11.54
N VAL A 97 -18.65 -9.73 11.68
CA VAL A 97 -18.18 -10.65 12.73
C VAL A 97 -18.39 -10.06 14.12
N VAL A 98 -18.20 -8.75 14.30
CA VAL A 98 -18.50 -8.06 15.56
C VAL A 98 -19.99 -8.18 15.89
N LEU A 99 -20.87 -7.96 14.91
CA LEU A 99 -22.32 -8.07 15.11
C LEU A 99 -22.77 -9.50 15.42
N VAL A 100 -22.17 -10.50 14.78
CA VAL A 100 -22.45 -11.92 15.06
C VAL A 100 -22.07 -12.32 16.48
N ASN A 101 -20.99 -11.74 17.01
CA ASN A 101 -20.47 -12.05 18.36
C ASN A 101 -20.89 -11.02 19.42
N PHE A 102 -21.91 -10.19 19.15
CA PHE A 102 -22.26 -9.07 20.02
C PHE A 102 -22.69 -9.49 21.44
N THR A 103 -23.13 -10.75 21.62
CA THR A 103 -23.54 -11.28 22.92
C THR A 103 -22.37 -11.76 23.78
N ASP A 104 -21.18 -12.01 23.20
CA ASP A 104 -20.01 -12.47 23.92
C ASP A 104 -18.96 -11.35 24.06
N VAL A 105 -18.94 -10.72 25.23
CA VAL A 105 -18.01 -9.63 25.57
C VAL A 105 -16.54 -10.05 25.45
N LYS A 106 -16.21 -11.33 25.66
CA LYS A 106 -14.82 -11.82 25.56
C LYS A 106 -14.33 -11.82 24.12
N MET A 107 -15.22 -12.10 23.17
CA MET A 107 -14.90 -12.14 21.74
C MET A 107 -14.99 -10.75 21.09
N LEU A 108 -15.70 -9.81 21.73
CA LEU A 108 -15.89 -8.46 21.22
C LEU A 108 -14.58 -7.68 21.08
N GLY A 109 -13.71 -7.74 22.09
CA GLY A 109 -12.42 -7.03 22.08
C GLY A 109 -11.53 -7.42 20.90
N PRO A 110 -11.19 -8.72 20.73
CA PRO A 110 -10.43 -9.21 19.58
C PRO A 110 -11.10 -8.89 18.24
N ALA A 111 -12.43 -9.03 18.12
CA ALA A 111 -13.15 -8.76 16.87
C ALA A 111 -13.10 -7.28 16.46
N ILE A 112 -13.24 -6.36 17.43
CA ILE A 112 -13.13 -4.92 17.18
C ILE A 112 -11.67 -4.55 16.81
N ALA A 113 -10.68 -5.13 17.49
CA ALA A 113 -9.28 -4.88 17.19
C ALA A 113 -8.94 -5.26 15.74
N ILE A 114 -9.31 -6.48 15.30
CA ILE A 114 -9.10 -6.95 13.92
C ILE A 114 -9.84 -6.01 12.94
N THR A 115 -11.07 -5.61 13.26
CA THR A 115 -11.86 -4.70 12.42
C THR A 115 -11.13 -3.39 12.17
N LEU A 116 -10.58 -2.74 13.21
CA LEU A 116 -9.82 -1.49 13.08
C LEU A 116 -8.49 -1.67 12.34
N LEU A 117 -7.81 -2.81 12.54
CA LEU A 117 -6.55 -3.13 11.88
C LEU A 117 -6.68 -3.18 10.36
N ASN A 118 -7.84 -3.61 9.81
CA ASN A 118 -8.08 -3.63 8.35
C ASN A 118 -7.82 -2.29 7.66
N ILE A 119 -8.34 -1.20 8.22
CA ILE A 119 -8.17 0.15 7.66
C ILE A 119 -6.72 0.59 7.80
N ILE A 120 -6.12 0.33 8.97
CA ILE A 120 -4.73 0.70 9.26
C ILE A 120 -3.78 -0.02 8.29
N TYR A 121 -3.95 -1.32 8.05
CA TYR A 121 -3.12 -2.06 7.10
C TYR A 121 -3.26 -1.51 5.67
N GLY A 122 -4.47 -1.19 5.22
CA GLY A 122 -4.70 -0.58 3.91
C GLY A 122 -4.00 0.77 3.76
N LEU A 123 -4.10 1.62 4.78
CA LEU A 123 -3.42 2.92 4.81
C LEU A 123 -1.89 2.74 4.82
N ILE A 124 -1.36 1.91 5.71
CA ILE A 124 0.08 1.64 5.84
C ILE A 124 0.63 1.13 4.51
N PHE A 125 0.00 0.12 3.90
CA PHE A 125 0.51 -0.46 2.66
C PHE A 125 0.45 0.55 1.49
N SER A 126 -0.62 1.34 1.42
CA SER A 126 -0.78 2.37 0.38
C SER A 126 0.21 3.52 0.52
N PHE A 127 0.38 4.07 1.73
CA PHE A 127 1.22 5.24 1.99
C PHE A 127 2.71 4.92 2.11
N ILE A 128 3.08 3.79 2.71
CA ILE A 128 4.49 3.47 3.01
C ILE A 128 5.18 2.81 1.81
N ILE A 129 4.45 2.02 1.01
CA ILE A 129 5.06 1.23 -0.06
C ILE A 129 4.71 1.81 -1.43
N ILE A 130 3.42 1.94 -1.75
CA ILE A 130 2.98 2.20 -3.13
C ILE A 130 3.22 3.68 -3.52
N GLN A 131 2.90 4.62 -2.64
CA GLN A 131 3.04 6.05 -2.96
C GLN A 131 4.49 6.51 -3.17
N PRO A 132 5.49 6.06 -2.38
CA PRO A 132 6.89 6.41 -2.62
C PRO A 132 7.42 5.89 -3.97
N ILE A 133 6.98 4.70 -4.39
CA ILE A 133 7.33 4.13 -5.70
C ILE A 133 6.79 5.03 -6.82
N LYS A 134 5.50 5.40 -6.74
CA LYS A 134 4.87 6.30 -7.72
C LYS A 134 5.60 7.65 -7.83
N HIS A 135 5.87 8.31 -6.70
CA HIS A 135 6.60 9.58 -6.70
C HIS A 135 8.05 9.40 -7.18
N GLY A 136 8.66 8.23 -6.93
CA GLY A 136 9.96 7.86 -7.49
C GLY A 136 9.98 7.87 -9.01
N ILE A 137 8.99 7.23 -9.63
CA ILE A 137 8.83 7.18 -11.09
C ILE A 137 8.69 8.58 -11.68
N LEU A 138 7.86 9.43 -11.09
CA LEU A 138 7.63 10.80 -11.57
C LEU A 138 8.90 11.67 -11.47
N LEU A 139 9.57 11.65 -10.32
CA LEU A 139 10.77 12.47 -10.10
C LEU A 139 11.93 12.06 -11.01
N ASN A 140 12.10 10.77 -11.27
CA ASN A 140 13.15 10.30 -12.18
C ASN A 140 12.93 10.83 -13.61
N ARG A 141 11.69 11.07 -14.02
CA ARG A 141 11.37 11.65 -15.33
C ARG A 141 11.68 13.12 -15.44
N LEU A 142 11.26 13.91 -14.45
CA LEU A 142 11.58 15.33 -14.41
C LEU A 142 13.09 15.58 -14.50
N ASN A 143 13.88 14.73 -13.84
CA ASN A 143 15.35 14.80 -13.92
C ASN A 143 15.88 14.47 -15.32
N VAL A 144 15.29 13.50 -16.02
CA VAL A 144 15.70 13.14 -17.41
C VAL A 144 15.39 14.29 -18.35
N ASP A 145 14.19 14.86 -18.29
CA ASP A 145 13.77 15.97 -19.18
C ASP A 145 14.69 17.19 -18.97
N SER A 146 15.04 17.50 -17.72
CA SER A 146 15.98 18.58 -17.39
C SER A 146 17.42 18.33 -17.89
N SER A 147 17.83 17.07 -18.01
CA SER A 147 19.15 16.71 -18.51
C SER A 147 19.24 16.80 -20.02
N THR A 148 18.15 16.48 -20.74
CA THR A 148 18.05 16.63 -22.19
C THR A 148 18.00 18.10 -22.62
N GLU A 149 17.32 18.98 -21.87
CA GLU A 149 17.32 20.42 -22.16
C GLU A 149 18.70 21.07 -21.99
N LYS A 150 19.50 20.60 -21.03
CA LYS A 150 20.86 21.10 -20.79
C LYS A 150 21.88 20.64 -21.84
N GLN A 151 21.64 19.52 -22.52
CA GLN A 151 22.53 18.99 -23.57
C GLN A 151 22.19 19.53 -24.97
N GLY A 152 20.99 20.11 -25.15
CA GLY A 152 20.57 20.76 -26.40
C GLY A 152 20.92 22.24 -26.50
N LYS A 153 21.64 22.79 -25.52
CA LYS A 153 22.24 24.13 -25.53
C LYS A 153 23.75 24.01 -25.56
#